data_AF-A0ABC8LR58-F1
#
_entry.id   AF-A0ABC8LR58-F1
#
_cell.length_a   1.000
_cell.length_b   1.000
_cell.length_c   1.000
_cell.angle_alpha   90.00
_cell.angle_beta   90.00
_cell.angle_gamma   90.00
#
_symmetry.space_group_name_H-M   'P 1'
#
loop_
_entity.id
_entity.type
_entity.pdbx_description
1 polymer ?
#
loop_
_entity_poly.entity_id
_entity_poly.type
_entity_poly.pdbx_seq_one_letter_code
_entity_poly.pdbx_strand_id
1 'polypeptide(L)' 'MDFGWGEPVNIVPVVPPEIAKIVSMFMPASRLERVQVMITLPRAAMFKFQEEMNALN' A
#
# COMPACT_ATOMS: atom_id res chain seq x y z
N MET A 1 -8.41 3.52 14.73
CA MET A 1 -9.83 3.70 15.11
C MET A 1 -10.23 2.48 15.92
N ASP A 2 -10.50 2.66 17.21
CA ASP A 2 -10.83 1.57 18.12
C ASP A 2 -12.31 1.69 18.51
N PHE A 3 -13.06 0.59 18.36
CA PHE A 3 -14.48 0.48 18.73
C PHE A 3 -14.69 -0.32 20.03
N GLY A 4 -13.65 -0.50 20.84
CA GLY A 4 -13.65 -1.32 22.06
C GLY A 4 -13.01 -2.71 21.90
N TRP A 5 -12.31 -2.95 20.79
CA TRP A 5 -11.69 -4.24 20.45
C TRP A 5 -10.19 -4.12 20.15
N GLY A 6 -9.61 -2.93 20.36
CA GLY A 6 -8.23 -2.62 20.03
C GLY A 6 -8.07 -1.99 18.65
N GLU A 7 -6.85 -1.54 18.36
CA GLU A 7 -6.52 -0.90 17.10
C GLU A 7 -6.61 -1.85 15.89
N PRO A 8 -6.95 -1.33 14.69
CA PRO A 8 -7.08 -2.13 13.50
C PRO A 8 -5.73 -2.74 13.11
N VAL A 9 -5.73 -4.05 12.88
CA VAL A 9 -4.52 -4.78 12.45
C VAL A 9 -4.05 -4.28 11.08
N ASN A 10 -4.99 -3.95 10.18
CA ASN A 10 -4.69 -3.43 8.86
C ASN A 10 -5.79 -2.45 8.41
N ILE A 11 -5.41 -1.42 7.67
CA ILE A 11 -6.33 -0.49 7.02
C ILE A 11 -5.97 -0.52 5.54
N VAL A 12 -6.86 -1.06 4.72
CA VAL A 12 -6.67 -1.15 3.28
C VAL A 12 -7.80 -0.39 2.58
N PRO A 13 -7.48 0.59 1.72
CA PRO A 13 -8.48 1.30 0.95
C PRO A 13 -9.05 0.37 -0.13
N VAL A 14 -10.38 0.23 -0.11
CA VAL A 14 -11.13 -0.52 -1.11
C VAL A 14 -11.65 0.49 -2.13
N VAL A 15 -11.05 0.50 -3.31
CA VAL A 15 -11.44 1.40 -4.41
C VAL A 15 -11.98 0.61 -5.60
N PRO A 16 -12.94 1.16 -6.37
CA PRO A 16 -13.37 0.55 -7.63
C PRO A 16 -12.20 0.29 -8.59
N PRO A 17 -12.25 -0.78 -9.41
CA PRO A 17 -11.14 -1.16 -10.30
C PRO A 17 -10.68 -0.06 -11.26
N GLU A 18 -11.59 0.82 -11.68
CA GLU A 18 -11.32 1.95 -12.57
C GLU A 18 -10.41 2.98 -11.88
N ILE A 19 -10.66 3.21 -10.59
CA ILE A 19 -9.90 4.13 -9.75
C ILE A 19 -8.60 3.48 -9.31
N ALA A 20 -8.58 2.18 -9.02
CA ALA A 20 -7.38 1.46 -8.60
C ALA A 20 -6.19 1.70 -9.55
N LYS A 21 -6.45 1.75 -10.86
CA LYS A 21 -5.43 1.94 -11.91
C LYS A 21 -4.67 3.26 -11.85
N ILE A 22 -5.21 4.28 -11.21
CA ILE A 22 -4.61 5.62 -11.13
C ILE A 22 -4.18 5.99 -9.71
N VAL A 23 -4.31 5.06 -8.76
CA VAL A 23 -4.10 5.33 -7.35
C VAL A 23 -2.74 4.81 -6.89
N SER A 24 -1.97 5.73 -6.32
CA SER A 24 -0.75 5.48 -5.55
C SER A 24 -0.94 6.09 -4.16
N MET A 25 -0.79 5.30 -3.10
CA MET A 25 -1.01 5.76 -1.73
C MET A 25 0.14 5.36 -0.81
N PHE A 26 0.50 6.30 0.06
CA PHE A 26 1.38 6.08 1.20
C PHE A 26 0.51 5.94 2.44
N MET A 27 0.69 4.84 3.16
CA MET A 27 -0.08 4.53 4.36
C MET A 27 0.87 4.30 5.53
N PRO A 28 0.54 4.75 6.74
CA PRO A 28 1.28 4.36 7.93
C PRO A 28 1.11 2.86 8.16
N ALA A 29 2.21 2.15 8.45
CA ALA A 29 2.10 0.77 8.91
C ALA A 29 1.50 0.75 10.32
N SER A 30 0.51 -0.12 10.57
CA SER A 30 -0.25 -0.15 11.83
C SER A 30 0.59 -0.42 13.08
N ARG A 31 1.76 -1.06 12.94
CA ARG A 31 2.58 -1.52 14.07
C ARG A 31 4.06 -1.20 13.97
N LEU A 32 4.48 -0.47 12.93
CA LEU A 32 5.88 -0.19 12.66
C LEU A 32 6.03 1.29 12.29
N GLU A 33 7.14 1.92 12.67
CA GLU A 33 7.56 3.23 12.16
C GLU A 33 8.03 3.12 10.69
N ARG A 34 7.19 2.53 9.84
CA ARG A 34 7.45 2.30 8.42
C ARG A 34 6.26 2.80 7.61
N VAL A 35 6.55 3.25 6.40
CA VAL A 35 5.54 3.65 5.43
C VAL A 35 5.27 2.48 4.50
N GLN A 36 4.01 2.11 4.35
CA GLN A 36 3.56 1.16 3.35
C GLN A 36 3.16 1.90 2.08
N VAL A 37 3.63 1.43 0.92
CA VAL A 37 3.25 1.97 -0.38
C VAL A 37 2.28 1.00 -1.05
N MET A 38 1.12 1.49 -1.47
CA MET A 38 0.19 0.76 -2.30
C MET A 38 0.12 1.44 -3.67
N ILE A 39 0.52 0.71 -4.72
CA ILE A 39 0.56 1.21 -6.08
C ILE A 39 -0.02 0.17 -7.04
N THR A 40 -0.83 0.64 -7.99
CA THR A 40 -1.31 -0.21 -9.08
C THR A 40 -0.54 0.14 -10.35
N LEU A 41 0.11 -0.86 -10.94
CA LEU A 41 0.86 -0.72 -12.18
C LEU A 41 0.46 -1.81 -13.18
N PRO A 42 0.63 -1.57 -14.50
CA PRO A 42 0.62 -2.65 -15.46
C PRO A 42 1.61 -3.75 -15.07
N ARG A 43 1.25 -5.02 -15.30
CA ARG A 43 2.03 -6.19 -14.84
C ARG A 43 3.51 -6.11 -15.20
N ALA A 44 3.84 -5.66 -16.41
CA ALA A 44 5.23 -5.53 -16.86
C ALA A 44 6.02 -4.47 -16.07
N ALA A 45 5.37 -3.37 -15.67
CA ALA A 45 5.99 -2.29 -14.91
C ALA A 45 6.18 -2.67 -13.42
N MET A 46 5.32 -3.55 -12.88
CA MET A 46 5.41 -3.98 -11.48
C MET A 46 6.73 -4.71 -11.17
N PHE A 47 7.24 -5.51 -12.12
CA PHE A 47 8.54 -6.19 -11.96
C PHE A 47 9.68 -5.19 -11.80
N LYS A 48 9.77 -4.21 -12.71
CA LYS A 48 10.81 -3.17 -12.63
C LYS A 48 10.68 -2.35 -11.35
N PHE A 49 9.46 -1.97 -10.97
CA PHE A 49 9.22 -1.24 -9.73
C PHE A 49 9.74 -2.00 -8.51
N GLN A 50 9.50 -3.31 -8.44
CA GLN A 50 10.00 -4.13 -7.33
C GLN A 50 11.53 -4.18 -7.29
N GLU A 51 12.21 -4.30 -8.44
CA GLU A 51 13.68 -4.27 -8.50
C GLU A 51 14.25 -2.94 -7.99
N GLU A 52 13.71 -1.82 -8.47
CA GLU A 52 14.16 -0.48 -8.07
C GLU A 52 13.93 -0.23 -6.57
N MET A 53 12.78 -0.66 -6.03
CA MET A 53 12.48 -0.53 -4.59
C MET A 53 13.38 -1.41 -3.72
N ASN A 54 13.76 -2.60 -4.20
CA ASN A 54 14.69 -3.47 -3.48
C ASN A 54 16.11 -2.90 -3.48
N ALA A 55 16.52 -2.20 -4.54
CA ALA A 55 17.82 -1.53 -4.61
C ALA A 55 17.93 -0.32 -3.66
N LEU A 56 16.80 0.22 -3.21
CA LEU A 56 16.74 1.36 -2.29
C LEU A 56 16.75 0.97 -0.80
N ASN A 57 16.57 -0.32 -0.48
CA ASN A 57 16.60 -0.87 0.88
C ASN A 57 18.01 -1.37 1.25
#